data_AF-A0A9Q0TWS3-F1
#
_entry.id   AF-A0A9Q0TWS3-F1
#
_cell.length_a   1.000
_cell.length_b   1.000
_cell.length_c   1.000
_cell.angle_alpha   90.00
_cell.angle_beta   90.00
_cell.angle_gamma   90.00
#
_symmetry.space_group_name_H-M   'P 1'
#
loop_
_entity.id
_entity.type
_entity.pdbx_description
1 polymer ?
#
loop_
_entity_poly.entity_id
_entity_poly.type
_entity_poly.pdbx_seq_one_letter_code
_entity_poly.pdbx_strand_id
1 'polypeptide(L)'
;MEVSGVLSRTPTFSSLTKPRRLPTPTISHTNLVPTRFHYPNPIFSSTPLLMDFNTTTTTKPLATPLQANGSSLTTSSPIESGSTRIGEVKRVTKETNVSVKINLDGTGIADSTTGIPFLDHMLDQLSSHGLFDLHVRATGDIHIDDHHTNEDVALAVGTALLQALGDRKGINRFR
;
A
#
# COMPACT_ATOMS: atom_id res chain seq x y z
N MET A 1 58.79 -36.38 -51.83
CA MET A 1 58.52 -35.31 -50.85
C MET A 1 57.71 -35.95 -49.73
N GLU A 2 58.33 -36.05 -48.55
CA GLU A 2 57.69 -36.33 -47.27
C GLU A 2 56.42 -35.47 -47.07
N VAL A 3 55.43 -35.92 -46.30
CA VAL A 3 55.25 -35.52 -44.87
C VAL A 3 54.29 -36.50 -44.17
N SER A 4 54.66 -36.82 -42.93
CA SER A 4 54.01 -37.60 -41.87
C SER A 4 52.52 -37.32 -41.59
N GLY A 5 51.78 -38.35 -41.14
CA GLY A 5 50.39 -38.23 -40.69
C GLY A 5 50.00 -39.30 -39.65
N VAL A 6 50.09 -38.88 -38.39
CA VAL A 6 49.69 -39.48 -37.10
C VAL A 6 48.56 -40.54 -37.13
N LEU A 7 48.84 -41.72 -36.54
CA LEU A 7 47.87 -42.79 -36.28
C LEU A 7 47.05 -42.48 -35.01
N SER A 8 45.76 -42.22 -35.17
CA SER A 8 44.81 -41.93 -34.08
C SER A 8 44.47 -43.19 -33.29
N ARG A 9 44.76 -43.19 -31.98
CA ARG A 9 44.31 -44.20 -31.03
C ARG A 9 42.83 -43.96 -30.69
N THR A 10 41.97 -44.93 -30.95
CA THR A 10 40.60 -44.98 -30.44
C THR A 10 40.57 -45.73 -29.09
N PRO A 11 40.00 -45.15 -28.01
CA PRO A 11 39.62 -45.93 -26.85
C PRO A 11 38.18 -46.43 -27.00
N THR A 12 38.01 -47.74 -26.83
CA THR A 12 36.76 -48.45 -26.66
C THR A 12 36.10 -48.04 -25.33
N PHE A 13 34.88 -47.49 -25.38
CA PHE A 13 34.10 -47.14 -24.18
C PHE A 13 33.15 -48.29 -23.82
N SER A 14 33.39 -48.89 -22.65
CA SER A 14 32.63 -49.99 -22.07
C SER A 14 31.39 -49.49 -21.32
N SER A 15 30.28 -50.24 -21.53
CA SER A 15 29.12 -50.44 -20.63
C SER A 15 28.24 -49.24 -20.24
N LEU A 16 27.08 -49.16 -20.91
CA LEU A 16 25.86 -48.49 -20.42
C LEU A 16 25.43 -49.08 -19.07
N THR A 17 25.37 -48.24 -18.04
CA THR A 17 24.62 -48.53 -16.81
C THR A 17 23.19 -47.98 -16.94
N LYS A 18 22.21 -48.81 -16.60
CA LYS A 18 20.77 -48.56 -16.73
C LYS A 18 20.31 -47.49 -15.71
N PRO A 19 19.44 -46.53 -16.06
CA PRO A 19 18.97 -45.52 -15.11
C PRO A 19 18.00 -46.13 -14.07
N ARG A 20 18.27 -45.86 -12.79
CA ARG A 20 17.48 -46.27 -11.63
C ARG A 20 16.20 -45.43 -11.55
N ARG A 21 15.02 -46.06 -11.73
CA ARG A 21 13.71 -45.39 -11.53
C ARG A 21 13.52 -45.05 -10.05
N LEU A 22 13.20 -43.79 -9.76
CA LEU A 22 12.73 -43.33 -8.46
C LEU A 22 11.25 -43.74 -8.28
N PRO A 23 10.80 -44.09 -7.05
CA PRO A 23 9.41 -44.41 -6.79
C PRO A 23 8.54 -43.14 -6.82
N THR A 24 7.37 -43.24 -7.45
CA THR A 24 6.35 -42.19 -7.50
C THR A 24 5.61 -42.06 -6.16
N PRO A 25 5.34 -40.85 -5.65
CA PRO A 25 4.58 -40.68 -4.42
C PRO A 25 3.08 -40.96 -4.66
N THR A 26 2.50 -41.83 -3.83
CA THR A 26 1.05 -42.09 -3.77
C THR A 26 0.38 -40.97 -2.99
N ILE A 27 -0.48 -40.17 -3.64
CA ILE A 27 -1.28 -39.13 -2.99
C ILE A 27 -2.59 -39.76 -2.51
N SER A 28 -2.76 -39.85 -1.19
CA SER A 28 -4.02 -40.25 -0.57
C SER A 28 -4.97 -39.07 -0.53
N HIS A 29 -6.09 -39.14 -1.25
CA HIS A 29 -7.15 -38.15 -1.18
C HIS A 29 -7.90 -38.28 0.15
N THR A 30 -7.68 -37.34 1.07
CA THR A 30 -8.57 -37.12 2.22
C THR A 30 -9.71 -36.19 1.80
N ASN A 31 -10.94 -36.71 1.82
CA ASN A 31 -12.13 -35.89 1.61
C ASN A 31 -12.32 -34.93 2.79
N LEU A 32 -12.16 -33.63 2.55
CA LEU A 32 -12.48 -32.59 3.53
C LEU A 32 -13.99 -32.33 3.50
N VAL A 33 -14.64 -32.53 4.64
CA VAL A 33 -16.06 -32.16 4.85
C VAL A 33 -16.14 -30.65 5.06
N PRO A 34 -16.97 -29.90 4.32
CA PRO A 34 -17.11 -28.47 4.52
C PRO A 34 -17.94 -28.18 5.77
N THR A 35 -17.32 -27.64 6.82
CA THR A 35 -18.03 -27.06 7.96
C THR A 35 -18.71 -25.77 7.56
N ARG A 36 -20.04 -25.76 7.66
CA ARG A 36 -20.92 -24.63 7.37
C ARG A 36 -20.71 -23.54 8.42
N PHE A 37 -20.01 -22.45 8.08
CA PHE A 37 -19.90 -21.28 8.96
C PHE A 37 -21.25 -20.54 9.03
N HIS A 38 -21.85 -20.55 10.22
CA HIS A 38 -23.09 -19.84 10.52
C HIS A 38 -22.76 -18.43 11.01
N TYR A 39 -23.07 -17.41 10.22
CA TYR A 39 -23.00 -16.01 10.64
C TYR A 39 -24.39 -15.56 11.11
N PRO A 40 -24.55 -15.02 12.33
CA PRO A 40 -25.78 -14.37 12.75
C PRO A 40 -25.92 -13.00 12.07
N ASN A 41 -27.11 -12.69 11.57
CA ASN A 41 -27.45 -11.42 10.93
C ASN A 41 -27.35 -10.23 11.91
N PRO A 42 -26.88 -9.03 11.48
CA PRO A 42 -26.90 -7.84 12.31
C PRO A 42 -28.33 -7.29 12.47
N ILE A 43 -28.70 -6.98 13.72
CA ILE A 43 -29.98 -6.39 14.12
C ILE A 43 -29.97 -4.91 13.71
N PHE A 44 -30.60 -4.58 12.58
CA PHE A 44 -30.92 -3.19 12.22
C PHE A 44 -32.16 -2.76 13.02
N SER A 45 -31.95 -1.99 14.08
CA SER A 45 -33.04 -1.32 14.82
C SER A 45 -33.39 -0.02 14.10
N SER A 46 -34.57 0.02 13.50
CA SER A 46 -35.16 1.20 12.87
C SER A 46 -35.82 2.09 13.93
N THR A 47 -35.25 3.26 14.19
CA THR A 47 -35.96 4.38 14.82
C THR A 47 -36.09 5.52 13.81
N PRO A 48 -37.30 6.03 13.52
CA PRO A 48 -37.45 7.19 12.65
C PRO A 48 -37.26 8.50 13.45
N LEU A 49 -36.28 9.31 13.05
CA LEU A 49 -36.12 10.69 13.52
C LEU A 49 -37.11 11.61 12.76
N LEU A 50 -37.97 12.27 13.52
CA LEU A 50 -38.93 13.27 13.08
C LEU A 50 -38.19 14.57 12.69
N MET A 51 -38.58 15.16 11.56
CA MET A 51 -38.13 16.46 11.05
C MET A 51 -38.83 17.60 11.78
N ASP A 52 -38.12 18.68 12.11
CA ASP A 52 -38.73 20.00 12.37
C ASP A 52 -38.00 21.10 11.59
N PHE A 53 -38.69 21.61 10.57
CA PHE A 53 -38.36 22.78 9.76
C PHE A 53 -38.92 24.03 10.45
N ASN A 54 -38.06 24.98 10.83
CA ASN A 54 -38.52 26.32 11.22
C ASN A 54 -37.74 27.41 10.46
N THR A 55 -38.41 27.94 9.45
CA THR A 55 -38.07 29.18 8.74
C THR A 55 -38.75 30.33 9.49
N THR A 56 -37.98 31.29 10.01
CA THR A 56 -38.55 32.61 10.34
C THR A 56 -37.50 33.71 10.19
N THR A 57 -37.82 34.59 9.25
CA THR A 57 -37.38 35.97 9.01
C THR A 57 -37.22 36.81 10.28
N THR A 58 -36.29 37.79 10.26
CA THR A 58 -36.53 39.23 10.56
C THR A 58 -35.31 39.97 11.18
N THR A 59 -34.89 41.03 10.47
CA THR A 59 -34.26 42.31 10.88
C THR A 59 -32.85 42.42 11.48
N LYS A 60 -32.05 43.25 10.79
CA LYS A 60 -30.88 44.04 11.23
C LYS A 60 -31.31 45.16 12.21
N PRO A 61 -30.42 45.69 13.07
CA PRO A 61 -29.75 46.94 12.68
C PRO A 61 -28.28 47.08 13.12
N LEU A 62 -27.70 48.15 12.59
CA LEU A 62 -26.32 48.65 12.64
C LEU A 62 -26.04 49.47 13.91
N ALA A 63 -24.90 49.25 14.58
CA ALA A 63 -24.24 50.24 15.44
C ALA A 63 -22.72 49.93 15.62
N THR A 64 -21.90 50.97 15.46
CA THR A 64 -20.47 51.15 15.83
C THR A 64 -20.43 52.50 16.60
N PRO A 65 -19.36 52.99 17.29
CA PRO A 65 -17.97 52.51 17.46
C PRO A 65 -17.32 52.76 18.87
N LEU A 66 -15.98 52.54 18.97
CA LEU A 66 -14.93 53.23 19.78
C LEU A 66 -14.17 52.47 20.91
N GLN A 67 -12.83 52.33 20.67
CA GLN A 67 -11.66 52.67 21.56
C GLN A 67 -11.39 51.83 22.84
N ALA A 68 -10.17 51.55 23.31
CA ALA A 68 -8.79 51.88 22.93
C ALA A 68 -7.79 50.94 23.67
N ASN A 69 -6.56 50.87 23.14
CA ASN A 69 -5.25 50.62 23.77
C ASN A 69 -5.02 49.51 24.82
N GLY A 70 -4.06 48.63 24.46
CA GLY A 70 -2.84 48.47 25.24
C GLY A 70 -2.68 47.15 26.00
N SER A 71 -1.87 46.24 25.46
CA SER A 71 -0.71 45.66 26.17
C SER A 71 -0.08 44.54 25.35
N SER A 72 1.21 44.74 25.04
CA SER A 72 2.12 43.68 24.64
C SER A 72 2.28 42.73 25.83
N LEU A 73 1.76 41.51 25.70
CA LEU A 73 2.12 40.39 26.54
C LEU A 73 2.18 39.14 25.66
N THR A 74 3.40 38.85 25.23
CA THR A 74 4.01 37.53 25.27
C THR A 74 3.03 36.42 25.65
N THR A 75 2.55 35.69 24.66
CA THR A 75 2.15 34.29 24.87
C THR A 75 2.90 33.52 23.82
N SER A 76 3.94 32.83 24.30
CA SER A 76 4.74 31.86 23.59
C SER A 76 3.94 31.18 22.49
N SER A 77 4.45 31.29 21.25
CA SER A 77 4.10 30.37 20.18
C SER A 77 4.02 28.97 20.78
N PRO A 78 2.92 28.23 20.61
CA PRO A 78 2.87 26.85 21.04
C PRO A 78 4.09 26.17 20.44
N ILE A 79 4.85 25.46 21.27
CA ILE A 79 5.93 24.57 20.84
C ILE A 79 5.46 23.90 19.55
N GLU A 80 6.16 24.13 18.44
CA GLU A 80 5.87 23.46 17.18
C GLU A 80 5.90 21.95 17.45
N SER A 81 4.72 21.39 17.66
CA SER A 81 4.49 19.97 17.53
C SER A 81 4.80 19.67 16.07
N GLY A 82 5.84 18.89 15.85
CA GLY A 82 6.45 18.68 14.53
C GLY A 82 5.40 18.49 13.45
N SER A 83 5.60 19.19 12.32
CA SER A 83 4.74 19.09 11.14
C SER A 83 4.41 17.63 10.84
N THR A 84 3.12 17.31 10.75
CA THR A 84 2.66 15.94 10.51
C THR A 84 3.29 15.39 9.22
N ARG A 85 4.02 14.27 9.30
CA ARG A 85 4.74 13.68 8.17
C ARG A 85 3.80 12.82 7.31
N ILE A 86 2.93 13.52 6.58
CA ILE A 86 1.94 12.92 5.67
C ILE A 86 2.26 13.31 4.23
N GLY A 87 2.15 12.34 3.33
CA GLY A 87 2.25 12.54 1.88
C GLY A 87 1.03 11.98 1.18
N GLU A 88 0.56 12.67 0.14
CA GLU A 88 -0.60 12.28 -0.63
C GLU A 88 -0.34 12.50 -2.12
N VAL A 89 -0.52 11.45 -2.90
CA VAL A 89 -0.24 11.46 -4.33
C VAL A 89 -1.42 10.85 -5.06
N LYS A 90 -1.84 11.54 -6.11
CA LYS A 90 -2.75 11.00 -7.12
C LYS A 90 -2.07 11.04 -8.47
N ARG A 91 -2.08 9.91 -9.17
CA ARG A 91 -1.47 9.73 -10.49
C ARG A 91 -2.49 9.05 -11.40
N VAL A 92 -2.63 9.58 -12.61
CA VAL A 92 -3.52 9.03 -13.63
C VAL A 92 -2.72 8.94 -14.93
N THR A 93 -2.68 7.74 -15.50
CA THR A 93 -2.08 7.44 -16.81
C THR A 93 -3.17 6.95 -17.75
N LYS A 94 -2.81 6.41 -18.92
CA LYS A 94 -3.80 5.77 -19.80
C LYS A 94 -4.14 4.36 -19.30
N GLU A 95 -3.18 3.75 -18.62
CA GLU A 95 -3.16 2.37 -18.15
C GLU A 95 -3.77 2.25 -16.75
N THR A 96 -3.50 3.23 -15.87
CA THR A 96 -3.84 3.16 -14.44
C THR A 96 -4.37 4.47 -13.85
N ASN A 97 -5.04 4.35 -12.70
CA ASN A 97 -5.42 5.45 -11.83
C ASN A 97 -5.10 5.03 -10.39
N VAL A 98 -4.18 5.76 -9.77
CA VAL A 98 -3.59 5.44 -8.48
C VAL A 98 -3.72 6.63 -7.53
N SER A 99 -4.18 6.36 -6.31
CA SER A 99 -4.20 7.30 -5.20
C SER A 99 -3.54 6.65 -3.99
N VAL A 100 -2.59 7.36 -3.39
CA VAL A 100 -1.82 6.92 -2.23
C VAL A 100 -1.82 8.02 -1.18
N LYS A 101 -2.04 7.63 0.07
CA LYS A 101 -1.79 8.47 1.24
C LYS A 101 -0.95 7.70 2.24
N ILE A 102 0.12 8.30 2.73
CA ILE A 102 1.03 7.70 3.72
C ILE A 102 1.21 8.64 4.91
N ASN A 103 1.19 8.08 6.12
CA ASN A 103 1.54 8.75 7.36
C ASN A 103 2.75 8.05 7.99
N LEU A 104 3.91 8.72 8.04
CA LEU A 104 5.15 8.14 8.57
C LEU A 104 5.17 7.99 10.09
N ASP A 105 4.30 8.71 10.79
CA ASP A 105 4.12 8.62 12.24
C ASP A 105 2.82 7.83 12.53
N GLY A 106 2.73 6.64 11.94
CA GLY A 106 1.55 5.79 11.97
C GLY A 106 1.60 4.69 13.03
N THR A 107 0.68 3.75 12.89
CA THR A 107 0.55 2.56 13.76
C THR A 107 0.73 1.25 12.99
N GLY A 108 0.99 1.33 11.68
CA GLY A 108 1.16 0.16 10.81
C GLY A 108 -0.13 -0.26 10.10
N ILE A 109 -1.17 0.58 10.09
CA ILE A 109 -2.45 0.23 9.44
C ILE A 109 -2.33 0.35 7.92
N ALA A 110 -2.58 -0.74 7.21
CA ALA A 110 -2.74 -0.72 5.76
C ALA A 110 -4.20 -0.85 5.35
N ASP A 111 -4.59 -0.06 4.37
CA ASP A 111 -5.86 -0.17 3.64
C ASP A 111 -5.56 -0.01 2.15
N SER A 112 -5.29 -1.14 1.50
CA SER A 112 -4.90 -1.21 0.10
C SER A 112 -5.94 -1.94 -0.74
N THR A 113 -6.28 -1.38 -1.88
CA THR A 113 -7.13 -2.03 -2.89
C THR A 113 -6.55 -1.68 -4.25
N THR A 114 -5.75 -2.60 -4.79
CA THR A 114 -5.07 -2.43 -6.09
C THR A 114 -5.65 -3.31 -7.19
N GLY A 115 -6.48 -4.29 -6.82
CA GLY A 115 -6.95 -5.33 -7.74
C GLY A 115 -5.97 -6.50 -7.90
N ILE A 116 -4.79 -6.43 -7.28
CA ILE A 116 -3.75 -7.46 -7.29
C ILE A 116 -3.57 -7.96 -5.85
N PRO A 117 -4.17 -9.11 -5.46
CA PRO A 117 -4.18 -9.56 -4.06
C PRO A 117 -2.80 -9.74 -3.42
N PHE A 118 -1.81 -10.16 -4.22
CA PHE A 118 -0.44 -10.32 -3.72
C PHE A 118 0.23 -8.97 -3.43
N LEU A 119 0.00 -7.96 -4.26
CA LEU A 119 0.50 -6.61 -4.02
C LEU A 119 -0.13 -6.02 -2.76
N ASP A 120 -1.45 -6.15 -2.60
CA ASP A 120 -2.17 -5.69 -1.41
C ASP A 120 -1.59 -6.33 -0.13
N HIS A 121 -1.27 -7.62 -0.17
CA HIS A 121 -0.58 -8.29 0.93
C HIS A 121 0.83 -7.74 1.19
N MET A 122 1.61 -7.45 0.15
CA MET A 122 2.95 -6.86 0.31
C MET A 122 2.90 -5.44 0.89
N LEU A 123 1.89 -4.64 0.52
CA LEU A 123 1.68 -3.30 1.08
C LEU A 123 1.28 -3.35 2.56
N ASP A 124 0.49 -4.35 2.96
CA ASP A 124 0.16 -4.61 4.36
C ASP A 124 1.42 -4.92 5.19
N GLN A 125 2.28 -5.81 4.70
CA GLN A 125 3.55 -6.12 5.37
C GLN A 125 4.49 -4.93 5.43
N LEU A 126 4.56 -4.15 4.36
CA LEU A 126 5.35 -2.93 4.29
C LEU A 126 4.91 -1.91 5.37
N SER A 127 3.59 -1.73 5.53
CA SER A 127 2.98 -0.87 6.55
C SER A 127 3.25 -1.37 7.97
N SER A 128 2.95 -2.64 8.24
CA SER A 128 3.08 -3.28 9.56
C SER A 128 4.52 -3.28 10.07
N HIS A 129 5.49 -3.62 9.21
CA HIS A 129 6.90 -3.62 9.59
C HIS A 129 7.54 -2.24 9.60
N GLY A 130 7.01 -1.29 8.83
CA GLY A 130 7.47 0.10 8.78
C GLY A 130 6.84 1.01 9.84
N LEU A 131 5.76 0.58 10.50
CA LEU A 131 4.96 1.36 11.46
C LEU A 131 4.43 2.69 10.88
N PHE A 132 4.13 2.72 9.58
CA PHE A 132 3.43 3.83 8.94
C PHE A 132 2.01 3.41 8.58
N ASP A 133 1.09 4.36 8.50
CA ASP A 133 -0.25 4.06 7.97
C ASP A 133 -0.26 4.31 6.47
N LEU A 134 -0.79 3.35 5.71
CA LEU A 134 -0.75 3.34 4.25
C LEU A 134 -2.16 3.10 3.67
N HIS A 135 -2.65 4.07 2.91
CA HIS A 135 -3.88 3.92 2.12
C HIS A 135 -3.53 3.92 0.64
N VAL A 136 -3.93 2.86 -0.08
CA VAL A 136 -3.72 2.73 -1.52
C VAL A 136 -5.04 2.38 -2.21
N ARG A 137 -5.36 3.11 -3.27
CA ARG A 137 -6.44 2.80 -4.21
C ARG A 137 -5.84 2.81 -5.60
N ALA A 138 -5.90 1.68 -6.29
CA ALA A 138 -5.45 1.59 -7.67
C ALA A 138 -6.47 0.82 -8.51
N THR A 139 -6.67 1.32 -9.73
CA THR A 139 -7.40 0.63 -10.79
C THR A 139 -6.55 0.70 -12.04
N GLY A 140 -6.25 -0.43 -12.65
CA GLY A 140 -5.45 -0.49 -13.87
C GLY A 140 -5.91 -1.57 -14.83
N ASP A 141 -5.17 -1.73 -15.91
CA ASP A 141 -5.38 -2.66 -17.00
C ASP A 141 -4.94 -4.10 -16.68
N ILE A 142 -5.29 -4.61 -15.49
CA ILE A 142 -4.93 -5.94 -14.96
C ILE A 142 -5.35 -7.15 -15.83
N HIS A 143 -6.17 -6.90 -16.87
CA HIS A 143 -6.59 -7.90 -17.85
C HIS A 143 -5.52 -8.15 -18.92
N ILE A 144 -4.56 -7.24 -19.07
CA ILE A 144 -3.38 -7.39 -19.94
C ILE A 144 -2.31 -8.14 -19.14
N ASP A 145 -1.78 -7.49 -18.10
CA ASP A 145 -0.91 -8.05 -17.07
C ASP A 145 -0.92 -7.15 -15.82
N ASP A 146 -0.15 -7.48 -14.79
CA ASP A 146 -0.05 -6.72 -13.54
C ASP A 146 1.07 -5.67 -13.53
N HIS A 147 1.84 -5.56 -14.62
CA HIS A 147 3.09 -4.80 -14.65
C HIS A 147 2.85 -3.30 -14.43
N HIS A 148 1.94 -2.70 -15.20
CA HIS A 148 1.66 -1.27 -15.11
C HIS A 148 1.11 -0.87 -13.73
N THR A 149 0.20 -1.67 -13.18
CA THR A 149 -0.39 -1.39 -11.86
C THR A 149 0.65 -1.49 -10.76
N ASN A 150 1.50 -2.52 -10.78
CA ASN A 150 2.60 -2.67 -9.82
C ASN A 150 3.58 -1.47 -9.90
N GLU A 151 3.99 -1.08 -11.11
CA GLU A 151 4.91 0.04 -11.32
C GLU A 151 4.31 1.36 -10.86
N ASP A 152 3.11 1.72 -11.32
CA ASP A 152 2.49 3.00 -11.00
C ASP A 152 2.14 3.12 -9.50
N VAL A 153 1.77 2.01 -8.83
CA VAL A 153 1.61 2.00 -7.37
C VAL A 153 2.95 2.25 -6.66
N ALA A 154 4.02 1.57 -7.06
CA ALA A 154 5.34 1.77 -6.46
C ALA A 154 5.84 3.21 -6.65
N LEU A 155 5.65 3.79 -7.84
CA LEU A 155 5.98 5.19 -8.12
C LEU A 155 5.17 6.16 -7.25
N ALA A 156 3.87 5.93 -7.10
CA ALA A 156 3.01 6.78 -6.27
C ALA A 156 3.38 6.69 -4.78
N VAL A 157 3.64 5.47 -4.27
CA VAL A 157 4.10 5.25 -2.88
C VAL A 157 5.44 5.93 -2.63
N GLY A 158 6.43 5.76 -3.51
CA GLY A 158 7.73 6.41 -3.38
C GLY A 158 7.63 7.93 -3.39
N THR A 159 6.75 8.49 -4.23
CA THR A 159 6.50 9.93 -4.29
C THR A 159 5.81 10.44 -3.02
N ALA A 160 4.81 9.71 -2.51
CA ALA A 160 4.13 10.08 -1.27
C ALA A 160 5.08 10.01 -0.06
N LEU A 161 5.93 8.99 0.00
CA LEU A 161 6.98 8.87 1.00
C LEU A 161 7.95 10.06 0.95
N LEU A 162 8.38 10.47 -0.25
CA LEU A 162 9.26 11.64 -0.42
C LEU A 162 8.60 12.93 0.07
N GLN A 163 7.31 13.13 -0.22
CA GLN A 163 6.56 14.28 0.27
C GLN A 163 6.46 14.26 1.80
N ALA A 164 6.11 13.11 2.37
CA ALA A 164 5.96 12.94 3.82
C ALA A 164 7.27 13.15 4.59
N LEU A 165 8.41 12.83 3.95
CA LEU A 165 9.75 13.06 4.50
C LEU A 165 10.16 14.54 4.54
N GLY A 166 9.56 15.40 3.71
CA GLY A 166 9.80 16.85 3.69
C GLY A 166 11.28 17.24 3.58
N ASP A 167 11.73 18.13 4.47
CA ASP A 167 13.11 18.60 4.51
C ASP A 167 14.11 17.58 5.09
N ARG A 168 13.60 16.46 5.62
CA ARG A 168 14.36 15.34 6.17
C ARG A 168 15.34 15.77 7.28
N LYS A 169 15.06 16.85 8.01
CA LYS A 169 15.87 17.27 9.16
C LYS A 169 15.52 16.44 10.40
N GLY A 170 16.52 16.18 11.22
CA GLY A 170 16.34 15.48 12.51
C GLY A 170 16.01 13.99 12.43
N ILE A 171 15.94 13.39 11.23
CA ILE A 171 15.70 11.96 11.08
C ILE A 171 16.98 11.16 11.30
N ASN A 172 16.85 9.94 11.82
CA ASN A 172 17.93 8.97 11.83
C ASN A 172 18.23 8.52 10.40
N ARG A 173 19.38 8.94 9.85
CA ARG A 173 19.90 8.45 8.56
C ARG A 173 21.04 7.46 8.78
N PHE A 174 21.24 6.59 7.80
CA PHE A 174 22.35 5.64 7.79
C PHE A 174 23.70 6.37 7.66
N ARG A 175 24.74 5.74 8.19
CA ARG A 175 26.11 6.24 8.20
C ARG A 175 27.01 5.38 7.32
#